data_AF-A0A2T9XY78-F1
#
_entry.id   AF-A0A2T9XY78-F1
#
_cell.length_a   1.000
_cell.length_b   1.000
_cell.length_c   1.000
_cell.angle_alpha   90.00
_cell.angle_beta   90.00
_cell.angle_gamma   90.00
#
_symmetry.space_group_name_H-M   'P 1'
#
loop_
_entity.id
_entity.type
_entity.pdbx_description
1 polymer ?
#
loop_
_entity_poly.entity_id
_entity_poly.type
_entity_poly.pdbx_seq_one_letter_code
_entity_poly.pdbx_strand_id
1 'polypeptide(L)'
;MVSNSTHAISQQVQNDPLNRQQSLENSIDSLCLPESQKDAFEKWLTTLPPPIPKPAKPISSLKDKWELVPAFLRVKGLVKQHIDSFNYFIDVELQKIIDANEIITSKVDPNFYLKYTGIRVGMAERSDSESLAATITPHECRLRDLTYFGNIYVDIEYVRGRTIVRRRGVNIGKLPIMLRSSRCVLADKNELEMAQMKECPLDPGGYFIVRGTEKVILVQEQLTKNRIIVETDKADQAMAS
;
A
#
# COMPACT_ATOMS: atom_id res chain seq x y z
N MET A 1 12.16 -38.63 -62.02
CA MET A 1 13.57 -38.59 -61.59
C MET A 1 13.55 -38.03 -60.16
N VAL A 2 13.41 -38.85 -59.12
CA VAL A 2 14.51 -39.52 -58.35
C VAL A 2 15.48 -38.44 -57.83
N SER A 3 15.81 -38.21 -56.55
CA SER A 3 15.58 -38.85 -55.24
C SER A 3 16.27 -38.00 -54.13
N ASN A 4 15.79 -38.08 -52.87
CA ASN A 4 16.52 -38.11 -51.58
C ASN A 4 17.58 -37.03 -51.24
N SER A 5 17.37 -36.17 -50.23
CA SER A 5 17.53 -36.36 -48.76
C SER A 5 18.97 -36.17 -48.25
N THR A 6 19.20 -35.14 -47.43
CA THR A 6 20.01 -35.03 -46.19
C THR A 6 20.60 -33.63 -46.06
N HIS A 7 20.05 -32.80 -45.18
CA HIS A 7 20.73 -31.82 -44.31
C HIS A 7 19.68 -31.05 -43.50
N ALA A 8 18.93 -31.79 -42.68
CA ALA A 8 18.47 -31.26 -41.40
C ALA A 8 19.60 -31.55 -40.39
N ILE A 9 19.73 -30.72 -39.35
CA ILE A 9 20.84 -30.66 -38.38
C ILE A 9 21.93 -29.68 -38.82
N SER A 10 21.64 -28.39 -38.68
CA SER A 10 22.54 -27.37 -38.11
C SER A 10 22.00 -25.98 -38.44
N GLN A 11 20.91 -25.55 -37.79
CA GLN A 11 20.53 -24.13 -37.66
C GLN A 11 19.34 -23.90 -36.71
N GLN A 12 19.27 -24.66 -35.62
CA GLN A 12 18.36 -24.38 -34.49
C GLN A 12 19.10 -24.58 -33.16
N VAL A 13 20.15 -23.79 -32.92
CA VAL A 13 20.74 -23.62 -31.59
C VAL A 13 21.24 -22.20 -31.50
N GLN A 14 20.36 -21.21 -31.26
CA GLN A 14 20.82 -19.89 -30.79
C GLN A 14 19.75 -18.94 -30.22
N ASN A 15 18.57 -19.41 -29.81
CA ASN A 15 17.63 -18.58 -29.05
C ASN A 15 16.97 -19.42 -27.94
N ASP A 16 17.66 -19.56 -26.81
CA ASP A 16 17.14 -20.23 -25.61
C ASP A 16 17.13 -19.24 -24.42
N PRO A 17 15.98 -19.00 -23.73
CA PRO A 17 15.85 -17.98 -22.69
C PRO A 17 16.59 -18.27 -21.37
N LEU A 18 17.12 -19.48 -21.17
CA LEU A 18 17.77 -19.87 -19.92
C LEU A 18 19.12 -19.18 -19.68
N ASN A 19 19.84 -18.81 -20.74
CA ASN A 19 21.24 -18.36 -20.60
C ASN A 19 21.40 -16.88 -20.18
N ARG A 20 20.29 -16.14 -20.05
CA ARG A 20 20.27 -14.75 -19.56
C ARG A 20 19.97 -14.65 -18.06
N GLN A 21 19.49 -15.72 -17.43
CA GLN A 21 19.26 -15.77 -15.98
C GLN A 21 20.56 -16.04 -15.21
N GLN A 22 21.48 -16.82 -15.78
CA GLN A 22 22.75 -17.18 -15.13
C GLN A 22 23.77 -16.04 -14.99
N SER A 23 23.62 -14.94 -15.74
CA SER A 23 24.50 -13.78 -15.60
C SER A 23 24.05 -12.79 -14.50
N LEU A 24 22.79 -12.88 -14.04
CA LEU A 24 22.25 -12.02 -12.98
C LEU A 24 22.40 -12.62 -11.59
N GLU A 25 22.47 -13.95 -11.48
CA GLU A 25 22.69 -14.65 -10.20
C GLU A 25 24.09 -14.40 -9.63
N ASN A 26 25.11 -14.23 -10.48
CA ASN A 26 26.50 -14.07 -10.05
C ASN A 26 26.87 -12.68 -9.50
N SER A 27 25.91 -11.75 -9.37
CA SER A 27 26.17 -10.39 -8.84
C SER A 27 25.62 -10.14 -7.43
N ILE A 28 24.93 -11.11 -6.81
CA ILE A 28 24.26 -10.92 -5.51
C ILE A 28 25.16 -11.36 -4.32
N ASP A 29 26.27 -12.06 -4.57
CA ASP A 29 27.11 -12.69 -3.54
C ASP A 29 28.12 -11.78 -2.82
N SER A 30 27.90 -10.45 -2.75
CA SER A 30 28.94 -9.53 -2.21
C SER A 30 28.60 -8.73 -0.95
N LEU A 31 27.53 -9.04 -0.19
CA LEU A 31 27.27 -8.36 1.10
C LEU A 31 27.06 -9.36 2.24
N CYS A 32 28.17 -9.80 2.81
CA CYS A 32 28.22 -10.80 3.89
C CYS A 32 28.07 -10.14 5.28
N LEU A 33 26.91 -10.31 5.91
CA LEU A 33 26.72 -10.14 7.37
C LEU A 33 27.19 -11.40 8.13
N PRO A 34 27.69 -11.26 9.38
CA PRO A 34 28.41 -12.30 10.12
C PRO A 34 27.58 -13.57 10.37
N GLU A 35 28.21 -14.72 10.18
CA GLU A 35 27.61 -16.06 10.12
C GLU A 35 26.77 -16.44 11.35
N SER A 36 27.09 -15.91 12.53
CA SER A 36 26.47 -16.32 13.79
C SER A 36 24.97 -15.99 13.96
N GLN A 37 24.42 -14.98 13.27
CA GLN A 37 23.00 -14.59 13.43
C GLN A 37 22.09 -15.07 12.30
N LYS A 38 22.64 -15.36 11.12
CA LYS A 38 21.92 -16.00 10.02
C LYS A 38 21.49 -17.41 10.42
N ASP A 39 22.35 -18.10 11.18
CA ASP A 39 22.11 -19.45 11.66
C ASP A 39 20.88 -19.57 12.58
N ALA A 40 20.58 -18.57 13.41
CA ALA A 40 19.46 -18.68 14.36
C ALA A 40 18.08 -18.54 13.69
N PHE A 41 17.97 -17.67 12.68
CA PHE A 41 16.73 -17.46 11.94
C PHE A 41 16.54 -18.49 10.82
N GLU A 42 17.59 -18.88 10.10
CA GLU A 42 17.54 -19.99 9.13
C GLU A 42 17.21 -21.32 9.79
N LYS A 43 17.74 -21.56 11.00
CA LYS A 43 17.40 -22.73 11.82
C LYS A 43 15.96 -22.68 12.31
N TRP A 44 15.38 -21.50 12.51
CA TRP A 44 13.96 -21.36 12.83
C TRP A 44 13.08 -21.55 11.57
N LEU A 45 13.47 -21.00 10.42
CA LEU A 45 12.78 -21.21 9.14
C LEU A 45 12.74 -22.68 8.71
N THR A 46 13.80 -23.44 8.98
CA THR A 46 13.85 -24.90 8.73
C THR A 46 13.09 -25.73 9.77
N THR A 47 12.70 -25.14 10.91
CA THR A 47 11.79 -25.79 11.87
C THR A 47 10.31 -25.60 11.53
N LEU A 48 10.01 -24.69 10.60
CA LEU A 48 8.67 -24.56 10.04
C LEU A 48 8.48 -25.58 8.92
N PRO A 49 7.30 -26.23 8.84
CA PRO A 49 7.00 -27.11 7.72
C PRO A 49 7.10 -26.32 6.40
N PRO A 50 7.60 -26.95 5.31
CA PRO A 50 7.77 -26.29 4.03
C PRO A 50 6.45 -25.67 3.53
N PRO A 51 6.51 -24.64 2.67
CA PRO A 51 5.32 -24.04 2.09
C PRO A 51 4.48 -25.13 1.42
N ILE A 52 3.27 -25.34 1.95
CA ILE A 52 2.38 -26.39 1.46
C ILE A 52 2.07 -26.10 -0.02
N PRO A 53 2.37 -27.02 -0.95
CA PRO A 53 1.96 -26.85 -2.34
C PRO A 53 0.44 -26.70 -2.37
N LYS A 54 -0.07 -25.74 -3.18
CA LYS A 54 -1.50 -25.41 -3.32
C LYS A 54 -2.37 -26.67 -3.09
N PRO A 55 -3.19 -26.72 -2.01
CA PRO A 55 -3.87 -27.95 -1.65
C PRO A 55 -4.97 -28.24 -2.68
N ALA A 56 -4.62 -29.03 -3.70
CA ALA A 56 -5.57 -29.55 -4.68
C ALA A 56 -6.46 -30.66 -4.10
N LYS A 57 -6.18 -31.12 -2.86
CA LYS A 57 -6.93 -32.15 -2.15
C LYS A 57 -7.50 -31.60 -0.84
N PRO A 58 -8.73 -31.98 -0.45
CA PRO A 58 -9.33 -31.56 0.81
C PRO A 58 -8.51 -32.09 1.99
N ILE A 59 -8.32 -31.24 3.00
CA ILE A 59 -7.61 -31.57 4.23
C ILE A 59 -8.42 -32.61 5.00
N SER A 60 -7.81 -33.76 5.29
CA SER A 60 -8.51 -34.95 5.79
C SER A 60 -8.72 -34.95 7.31
N SER A 61 -7.87 -34.29 8.10
CA SER A 61 -7.96 -34.30 9.57
C SER A 61 -8.22 -32.92 10.18
N LEU A 62 -8.86 -32.90 11.36
CA LEU A 62 -9.11 -31.67 12.12
C LEU A 62 -7.81 -30.99 12.58
N LYS A 63 -6.77 -31.78 12.83
CA LYS A 63 -5.46 -31.31 13.31
C LYS A 63 -4.75 -30.46 12.26
N ASP A 64 -4.89 -30.84 10.99
CA ASP A 64 -4.25 -30.17 9.85
C ASP A 64 -4.96 -28.85 9.48
N LYS A 65 -6.21 -28.64 9.93
CA LYS A 65 -6.91 -27.36 9.71
C LYS A 65 -6.26 -26.19 10.44
N TRP A 66 -5.54 -26.44 11.53
CA TRP A 66 -4.84 -25.38 12.29
C TRP A 66 -3.78 -24.67 11.45
N GLU A 67 -3.15 -25.38 10.50
CA GLU A 67 -2.11 -24.82 9.61
C GLU A 67 -2.63 -23.67 8.72
N LEU A 68 -3.95 -23.62 8.50
CA LEU A 68 -4.59 -22.54 7.75
C LEU A 68 -4.51 -21.19 8.47
N VAL A 69 -4.50 -21.18 9.81
CA VAL A 69 -4.49 -19.92 10.58
C VAL A 69 -3.15 -19.18 10.42
N PRO A 70 -1.98 -19.79 10.66
CA PRO A 70 -0.70 -19.14 10.39
C PRO A 70 -0.51 -18.78 8.91
N ALA A 71 -0.96 -19.65 8.00
CA ALA A 71 -0.89 -19.36 6.56
C ALA A 71 -1.74 -18.14 6.18
N PHE A 72 -2.95 -18.02 6.71
CA PHE A 72 -3.84 -16.88 6.52
C PHE A 72 -3.24 -15.60 7.13
N LEU A 73 -2.77 -15.67 8.37
CA LEU A 73 -2.19 -14.51 9.08
C LEU A 73 -0.91 -14.00 8.41
N ARG A 74 -0.11 -14.87 7.79
CA ARG A 74 1.07 -14.46 7.02
C ARG A 74 0.72 -13.65 5.77
N VAL A 75 -0.40 -13.93 5.12
CA VAL A 75 -0.82 -13.23 3.89
C VAL A 75 -1.68 -12.00 4.19
N LYS A 76 -2.63 -12.16 5.11
CA LYS A 76 -3.64 -11.16 5.42
C LYS A 76 -3.31 -10.32 6.65
N GLY A 77 -2.44 -10.74 7.57
CA GLY A 77 -2.12 -9.99 8.78
C GLY A 77 -3.34 -9.73 9.69
N LEU A 78 -3.09 -9.18 10.88
CA LEU A 78 -4.16 -8.77 11.80
C LEU A 78 -4.65 -7.34 11.53
N VAL A 79 -3.75 -6.46 11.06
CA VAL A 79 -4.00 -5.01 10.93
C VAL A 79 -4.20 -4.57 9.47
N LYS A 80 -4.06 -5.50 8.53
CA LYS A 80 -4.11 -5.20 7.09
C LYS A 80 -5.45 -4.61 6.64
N GLN A 81 -6.55 -4.86 7.35
CA GLN A 81 -7.84 -4.25 7.04
C GLN A 81 -7.77 -2.71 7.07
N HIS A 82 -7.09 -2.14 8.08
CA HIS A 82 -6.89 -0.70 8.18
C HIS A 82 -5.99 -0.18 7.06
N ILE A 83 -4.88 -0.87 6.79
CA ILE A 83 -3.90 -0.49 5.77
C ILE A 83 -4.51 -0.55 4.36
N ASP A 84 -5.19 -1.65 4.02
CA ASP A 84 -5.83 -1.85 2.73
C ASP A 84 -6.94 -0.81 2.50
N SER A 85 -7.75 -0.52 3.53
CA SER A 85 -8.78 0.54 3.46
C SER A 85 -8.17 1.92 3.24
N PHE A 86 -7.10 2.26 3.95
CA PHE A 86 -6.41 3.53 3.78
C PHE A 86 -5.77 3.64 2.39
N ASN A 87 -5.10 2.59 1.89
CA ASN A 87 -4.53 2.59 0.55
C ASN A 87 -5.62 2.78 -0.52
N TYR A 88 -6.76 2.08 -0.39
CA TYR A 88 -7.90 2.26 -1.29
C TYR A 88 -8.45 3.69 -1.27
N PHE A 89 -8.55 4.29 -0.08
CA PHE A 89 -8.97 5.68 0.07
C PHE A 89 -8.04 6.63 -0.71
N ILE A 90 -6.73 6.47 -0.54
CA ILE A 90 -5.72 7.33 -1.19
C ILE A 90 -5.69 7.15 -2.70
N ASP A 91 -5.68 5.90 -3.17
CA ASP A 91 -5.41 5.59 -4.57
C ASP A 91 -6.67 5.67 -5.46
N VAL A 92 -7.87 5.48 -4.88
CA VAL A 92 -9.12 5.39 -5.63
C VAL A 92 -10.16 6.40 -5.16
N GLU A 93 -10.49 6.45 -3.87
CA GLU A 93 -11.63 7.25 -3.39
C GLU A 93 -11.37 8.76 -3.48
N LEU A 94 -10.14 9.21 -3.21
CA LEU A 94 -9.79 10.63 -3.37
C LEU A 94 -10.03 11.13 -4.79
N GLN A 95 -9.72 10.32 -5.81
CA GLN A 95 -9.99 10.68 -7.20
C GLN A 95 -11.49 10.77 -7.45
N LYS A 96 -12.29 9.80 -6.97
CA LYS A 96 -13.76 9.82 -7.08
C LYS A 96 -14.39 11.06 -6.42
N ILE A 97 -13.86 11.49 -5.27
CA ILE A 97 -14.34 12.68 -4.55
C ILE A 97 -14.09 13.94 -5.38
N ILE A 98 -12.92 14.04 -6.02
CA ILE A 98 -12.56 15.15 -6.90
C ILE A 98 -13.41 15.13 -8.18
N ASP A 99 -13.62 13.97 -8.78
CA ASP A 99 -14.43 13.82 -9.99
C ASP A 99 -15.89 14.25 -9.73
N ALA A 100 -16.43 13.97 -8.54
CA ALA A 100 -17.76 14.40 -8.14
C ALA A 100 -17.88 15.93 -7.92
N ASN A 101 -16.78 16.60 -7.61
CA ASN A 101 -16.72 18.04 -7.31
C ASN A 101 -15.76 18.78 -8.25
N GLU A 102 -15.71 18.36 -9.52
CA GLU A 102 -14.62 18.74 -10.42
C GLU A 102 -14.57 20.23 -10.75
N ILE A 103 -15.71 20.94 -10.82
CA ILE A 103 -15.78 22.33 -11.27
C ILE A 103 -16.31 23.23 -10.15
N ILE A 104 -15.54 24.29 -9.85
CA ILE A 104 -15.92 25.40 -9.00
C ILE A 104 -16.19 26.63 -9.88
N THR A 105 -17.38 27.21 -9.74
CA THR A 105 -17.79 28.43 -10.47
C THR A 105 -17.81 29.65 -9.56
N SER A 106 -17.51 30.83 -10.13
CA SER A 106 -17.63 32.10 -9.41
C SER A 106 -19.06 32.65 -9.48
N LYS A 107 -19.55 33.22 -8.37
CA LYS A 107 -20.82 33.96 -8.36
C LYS A 107 -20.72 35.36 -8.97
N VAL A 108 -19.49 35.91 -9.04
CA VAL A 108 -19.24 37.29 -9.47
C VAL A 108 -18.93 37.35 -10.96
N ASP A 109 -18.10 36.43 -11.46
CA ASP A 109 -17.72 36.35 -12.86
C ASP A 109 -18.19 35.02 -13.45
N PRO A 110 -19.27 35.00 -14.25
CA PRO A 110 -19.78 33.78 -14.88
C PRO A 110 -18.78 33.09 -15.81
N ASN A 111 -17.78 33.82 -16.32
CA ASN A 111 -16.77 33.28 -17.23
C ASN A 111 -15.59 32.63 -16.48
N PHE A 112 -15.51 32.81 -15.16
CA PHE A 112 -14.45 32.22 -14.35
C PHE A 112 -14.90 30.86 -13.78
N TYR A 113 -14.14 29.82 -14.14
CA TYR A 113 -14.21 28.51 -13.50
C TYR A 113 -12.83 28.03 -13.08
N LEU A 114 -12.80 27.20 -12.04
CA LEU A 114 -11.67 26.38 -11.64
C LEU A 114 -12.08 24.92 -11.72
N LYS A 115 -11.33 24.12 -12.47
CA LYS A 115 -11.55 22.69 -12.65
C LYS A 115 -10.40 21.90 -12.05
N TYR A 116 -10.70 20.93 -11.20
CA TYR A 116 -9.74 19.92 -10.77
C TYR A 116 -9.59 18.85 -11.85
N THR A 117 -8.37 18.45 -12.15
CA THR A 117 -8.05 17.43 -13.17
C THR A 117 -7.49 16.15 -12.55
N GLY A 118 -6.80 16.26 -11.41
CA GLY A 118 -6.24 15.11 -10.72
C GLY A 118 -5.79 15.45 -9.31
N ILE A 119 -5.69 14.43 -8.47
CA ILE A 119 -5.25 14.53 -7.07
C ILE A 119 -4.22 13.44 -6.78
N ARG A 120 -3.21 13.78 -5.97
CA ARG A 120 -2.20 12.84 -5.51
C ARG A 120 -1.72 13.22 -4.12
N VAL A 121 -1.46 12.21 -3.30
CA VAL A 121 -0.84 12.37 -1.98
C VAL A 121 0.63 12.02 -2.08
N GLY A 122 1.50 12.95 -1.70
CA GLY A 122 2.95 12.72 -1.64
C GLY A 122 3.32 11.71 -0.55
N MET A 123 4.57 11.28 -0.57
CA MET A 123 5.16 10.55 0.56
C MET A 123 5.20 11.46 1.80
N ALA A 124 5.44 10.87 2.97
CA ALA A 124 5.65 11.66 4.16
C ALA A 124 6.91 12.54 4.03
N GLU A 125 6.72 13.85 4.21
CA GLU A 125 7.75 14.87 3.97
C GLU A 125 7.88 15.78 5.19
N ARG A 126 9.11 16.27 5.42
CA ARG A 126 9.38 17.27 6.45
C ARG A 126 8.85 18.65 6.03
N SER A 127 8.34 19.44 6.97
CA SER A 127 7.94 20.84 6.69
C SER A 127 9.09 21.85 6.76
N ASP A 128 10.22 21.48 7.35
CA ASP A 128 11.27 22.44 7.71
C ASP A 128 12.10 22.79 6.47
N SER A 129 12.06 24.06 6.07
CA SER A 129 12.73 24.59 4.87
C SER A 129 14.26 24.53 4.90
N GLU A 130 14.85 24.19 6.05
CA GLU A 130 16.28 24.26 6.32
C GLU A 130 16.98 22.88 6.25
N SER A 131 16.21 21.80 6.12
CA SER A 131 16.76 20.44 6.07
C SER A 131 16.96 19.98 4.62
N LEU A 132 18.18 19.52 4.30
CA LEU A 132 18.50 18.91 3.00
C LEU A 132 17.81 17.56 2.78
N ALA A 133 17.40 16.88 3.86
CA ALA A 133 16.65 15.64 3.81
C ALA A 133 15.14 15.92 3.75
N ALA A 134 14.52 15.61 2.61
CA ALA A 134 13.08 15.77 2.40
C ALA A 134 12.23 14.71 3.13
N THR A 135 12.83 13.56 3.46
CA THR A 135 12.13 12.43 4.09
C THR A 135 12.13 12.55 5.61
N ILE A 136 11.00 12.17 6.23
CA ILE A 136 10.83 12.14 7.68
C ILE A 136 10.49 10.71 8.11
N THR A 137 11.14 10.21 9.17
CA THR A 137 10.82 8.89 9.74
C THR A 137 9.74 9.00 10.81
N PRO A 138 8.92 7.96 11.03
CA PRO A 138 7.92 7.98 12.09
C PRO A 138 8.56 8.16 13.49
N HIS A 139 9.71 7.52 13.74
CA HIS A 139 10.50 7.71 14.97
C HIS A 139 10.85 9.17 15.24
N GLU A 140 11.25 9.92 14.20
CA GLU A 140 11.51 11.35 14.34
C GLU A 140 10.25 12.12 14.73
N CYS A 141 9.10 11.81 14.12
CA CYS A 141 7.83 12.45 14.46
C CYS A 141 7.42 12.24 15.92
N ARG A 142 7.67 11.04 16.47
CA ARG A 142 7.39 10.72 17.88
C ARG A 142 8.24 11.57 18.83
N LEU A 143 9.54 11.72 18.54
CA LEU A 143 10.47 12.43 19.41
C LEU A 143 10.32 13.96 19.38
N ARG A 144 9.89 14.51 18.24
CA ARG A 144 9.80 15.97 18.03
C ARG A 144 8.38 16.53 18.15
N ASP A 145 7.44 15.72 18.65
CA ASP A 145 6.02 16.07 18.72
C ASP A 145 5.42 16.54 17.38
N LEU A 146 5.88 15.94 16.27
CA LEU A 146 5.40 16.27 14.93
C LEU A 146 4.24 15.37 14.51
N THR A 147 3.53 15.79 13.47
CA THR A 147 2.53 14.95 12.80
C THR A 147 3.17 14.31 11.58
N TYR A 148 3.02 12.99 11.44
CA TYR A 148 3.49 12.26 10.27
C TYR A 148 2.46 12.43 9.13
N PHE A 149 2.75 13.32 8.18
CA PHE A 149 1.84 13.67 7.09
C PHE A 149 2.55 13.71 5.73
N GLY A 150 1.76 13.55 4.67
CA GLY A 150 2.14 13.78 3.28
C GLY A 150 1.39 14.98 2.71
N ASN A 151 1.99 15.66 1.74
CA ASN A 151 1.38 16.80 1.06
C ASN A 151 0.35 16.34 0.01
N ILE A 152 -0.81 16.99 -0.02
CA ILE A 152 -1.85 16.74 -1.02
C ILE A 152 -1.62 17.72 -2.17
N TYR A 153 -1.41 17.18 -3.37
CA TYR A 153 -1.21 17.96 -4.57
C TYR A 153 -2.38 17.74 -5.53
N VAL A 154 -2.84 18.81 -6.16
CA VAL A 154 -3.86 18.78 -7.19
C VAL A 154 -3.39 19.45 -8.47
N ASP A 155 -3.91 18.95 -9.57
CA ASP A 155 -3.77 19.57 -10.88
C ASP A 155 -5.06 20.36 -11.17
N ILE A 156 -4.90 21.65 -11.47
CA ILE A 156 -6.01 22.57 -11.70
C ILE A 156 -5.93 23.21 -13.08
N GLU A 157 -7.10 23.46 -13.65
CA GLU A 157 -7.30 24.26 -14.84
C GLU A 157 -8.21 25.44 -14.47
N TYR A 158 -7.85 26.66 -14.83
CA TYR A 158 -8.70 27.83 -14.57
C TYR A 158 -8.59 28.87 -15.69
N VAL A 159 -9.62 29.70 -15.81
CA VAL A 159 -9.67 30.77 -16.80
C VAL A 159 -8.97 32.02 -16.27
N ARG A 160 -8.06 32.61 -17.05
CA ARG A 160 -7.44 33.91 -16.78
C ARG A 160 -7.71 34.85 -17.95
N GLY A 161 -8.76 35.66 -17.83
CA GLY A 161 -9.21 36.54 -18.91
C GLY A 161 -9.76 35.72 -20.08
N ARG A 162 -9.03 35.66 -21.20
CA ARG A 162 -9.42 34.87 -22.40
C ARG A 162 -8.64 33.57 -22.58
N THR A 163 -7.71 33.25 -21.68
CA THR A 163 -6.87 32.05 -21.80
C THR A 163 -7.15 31.05 -20.69
N ILE A 164 -7.04 29.77 -21.02
CA ILE A 164 -7.13 28.67 -20.06
C ILE A 164 -5.73 28.34 -19.57
N VAL A 165 -5.51 28.43 -18.26
CA VAL A 165 -4.23 28.17 -17.60
C VAL A 165 -4.32 26.84 -16.86
N ARG A 166 -3.39 25.94 -17.15
CA ARG A 166 -3.22 24.67 -16.41
C ARG A 166 -2.04 24.79 -15.45
N ARG A 167 -2.26 24.45 -14.19
CA ARG A 167 -1.21 24.33 -13.18
C ARG A 167 -1.23 22.93 -12.59
N ARG A 168 -0.07 22.28 -12.59
CA ARG A 168 0.10 20.96 -11.98
C ARG A 168 0.80 21.07 -10.64
N GLY A 169 0.47 20.17 -9.73
CA GLY A 169 1.14 20.04 -8.44
C GLY A 169 0.92 21.20 -7.49
N VAL A 170 -0.27 21.79 -7.47
CA VAL A 170 -0.64 22.78 -6.47
C VAL A 170 -0.86 22.08 -5.14
N ASN A 171 -0.08 22.41 -4.12
CA ASN A 171 -0.29 21.89 -2.77
C ASN A 171 -1.54 22.55 -2.15
N ILE A 172 -2.51 21.74 -1.73
CA ILE A 172 -3.77 22.20 -1.12
C ILE A 172 -3.89 21.87 0.36
N GLY A 173 -2.98 21.07 0.90
CA GLY A 173 -3.05 20.67 2.30
C GLY A 173 -2.16 19.49 2.65
N LYS A 174 -2.35 19.01 3.87
CA LYS A 174 -1.57 17.92 4.48
C LYS A 174 -2.53 16.80 4.89
N LEU A 175 -2.13 15.57 4.65
CA LEU A 175 -2.87 14.38 5.05
C LEU A 175 -2.01 13.51 5.97
N PRO A 176 -2.45 13.21 7.21
CA PRO A 176 -1.76 12.23 8.06
C PRO A 176 -1.61 10.89 7.35
N ILE A 177 -0.39 10.35 7.34
CA ILE A 177 -0.10 9.07 6.68
C ILE A 177 -0.15 7.96 7.71
N MET A 178 -0.85 6.87 7.38
CA MET A 178 -0.91 5.69 8.23
C MET A 178 0.43 4.92 8.16
N LEU A 179 0.95 4.48 9.30
CA LEU A 179 2.19 3.71 9.32
C LEU A 179 2.02 2.38 8.57
N ARG A 180 3.03 2.02 7.78
CA ARG A 180 3.06 0.87 6.87
C ARG A 180 2.05 0.90 5.71
N SER A 181 1.39 2.04 5.47
CA SER A 181 0.61 2.26 4.23
C SER A 181 1.48 2.52 3.01
N SER A 182 0.89 2.53 1.81
CA SER A 182 1.61 2.73 0.54
C SER A 182 2.35 4.07 0.42
N ARG A 183 1.97 5.07 1.23
CA ARG A 183 2.61 6.40 1.26
C ARG A 183 3.58 6.58 2.44
N CYS A 184 3.81 5.53 3.22
CA CYS A 184 4.72 5.51 4.36
C CYS A 184 6.13 5.09 3.93
N VAL A 185 7.17 5.67 4.55
CA VAL A 185 8.57 5.29 4.30
C VAL A 185 8.92 3.87 4.79
N LEU A 186 8.09 3.31 5.67
CA LEU A 186 8.24 1.95 6.22
C LEU A 186 7.59 0.87 5.34
N ALA A 187 6.91 1.26 4.24
CA ALA A 187 6.30 0.31 3.33
C ALA A 187 7.37 -0.59 2.70
N ASP A 188 7.14 -1.90 2.74
CA ASP A 188 7.99 -2.93 2.12
C ASP A 188 9.48 -2.88 2.54
N LYS A 189 9.75 -2.40 3.76
CA LYS A 189 11.10 -2.32 4.32
C LYS A 189 11.52 -3.61 5.02
N ASN A 190 12.76 -4.01 4.79
CA ASN A 190 13.36 -5.17 5.44
C ASN A 190 13.76 -4.87 6.88
N GLU A 191 13.97 -5.90 7.70
CA GLU A 191 14.30 -5.75 9.12
C GLU A 191 15.53 -4.87 9.38
N LEU A 192 16.54 -4.98 8.51
CA LEU A 192 17.76 -4.16 8.57
C LEU A 192 17.48 -2.67 8.29
N GLU A 193 16.64 -2.38 7.29
CA GLU A 193 16.24 -1.00 6.97
C GLU A 193 15.37 -0.41 8.09
N MET A 194 14.49 -1.21 8.66
CA MET A 194 13.68 -0.83 9.83
C MET A 194 14.58 -0.48 11.03
N ALA A 195 15.60 -1.29 11.30
CA ALA A 195 16.57 -1.03 12.36
C ALA A 195 17.35 0.27 12.12
N GLN A 196 17.77 0.55 10.88
CA GLN A 196 18.42 1.81 10.51
C GLN A 196 17.52 3.03 10.75
N MET A 197 16.21 2.88 10.53
CA MET A 197 15.21 3.92 10.80
C MET A 197 14.75 3.98 12.26
N LYS A 198 15.32 3.15 13.15
CA LYS A 198 14.96 3.02 14.57
C LYS A 198 13.49 2.59 14.79
N GLU A 199 12.98 1.76 13.89
CA GLU A 199 11.63 1.19 13.95
C GLU A 199 11.69 -0.31 14.22
N CYS A 200 10.62 -0.84 14.84
CA CYS A 200 10.51 -2.26 15.13
C CYS A 200 9.95 -3.03 13.93
N PRO A 201 10.62 -4.10 13.44
CA PRO A 201 10.06 -4.96 12.38
C PRO A 201 8.76 -5.67 12.78
N LEU A 202 8.54 -5.89 14.08
CA LEU A 202 7.35 -6.54 14.62
C LEU A 202 6.19 -5.57 14.92
N ASP A 203 6.39 -4.27 14.76
CA ASP A 203 5.30 -3.29 14.89
C ASP A 203 4.22 -3.56 13.83
N PRO A 204 2.96 -3.83 14.16
CA PRO A 204 1.94 -4.11 13.15
C PRO A 204 1.62 -2.92 12.21
N GLY A 205 1.91 -1.67 12.62
CA GLY A 205 1.48 -0.47 11.90
C GLY A 205 -0.03 -0.22 11.99
N GLY A 206 -0.60 0.51 11.01
CA GLY A 206 -2.06 0.73 10.94
C GLY A 206 -2.61 1.87 11.82
N TYR A 207 -1.72 2.71 12.35
CA TYR A 207 -2.06 3.88 13.17
C TYR A 207 -1.38 5.14 12.64
N PHE A 208 -1.74 6.29 13.22
CA PHE A 208 -1.23 7.60 12.83
C PHE A 208 -0.39 8.19 13.94
N ILE A 209 0.60 9.02 13.58
CA ILE A 209 1.32 9.85 14.54
C ILE A 209 0.86 11.28 14.34
N VAL A 210 0.20 11.84 15.36
CA VAL A 210 -0.32 13.21 15.36
C VAL A 210 0.18 13.93 16.59
N ARG A 211 0.98 14.97 16.38
CA ARG A 211 1.65 15.75 17.44
C ARG A 211 2.43 14.86 18.41
N GLY A 212 3.30 14.00 17.90
CA GLY A 212 4.09 13.04 18.70
C GLY A 212 3.32 11.84 19.23
N THR A 213 1.99 11.92 19.31
CA THR A 213 1.15 10.86 19.88
C THR A 213 0.65 9.89 18.83
N GLU A 214 0.69 8.60 19.14
CA GLU A 214 0.12 7.54 18.33
C GLU A 214 -1.40 7.51 18.50
N LYS A 215 -2.14 7.43 17.39
CA LYS A 215 -3.59 7.45 17.36
C LYS A 215 -4.12 6.39 16.40
N VAL A 216 -5.04 5.56 16.90
CA VAL A 216 -5.71 4.50 16.15
C VAL A 216 -7.16 4.92 15.89
N ILE A 217 -7.65 4.67 14.68
CA ILE A 217 -9.08 4.81 14.38
C ILE A 217 -9.76 3.49 14.76
N LEU A 218 -10.65 3.53 15.74
CA LEU A 218 -11.44 2.36 16.13
C LEU A 218 -12.46 2.03 15.05
N VAL A 219 -12.55 0.74 14.71
CA VAL A 219 -13.59 0.24 13.80
C VAL A 219 -14.94 0.39 14.49
N GLN A 220 -15.88 1.04 13.80
CA GLN A 220 -17.26 1.18 14.27
C GLN A 220 -18.15 0.25 13.47
N GLU A 221 -18.94 -0.56 14.18
CA GLU A 221 -20.01 -1.32 13.56
C GLU A 221 -21.19 -0.39 13.26
N GLN A 222 -21.71 -0.46 12.03
CA GLN A 222 -22.89 0.28 11.62
C GLN A 222 -23.88 -0.68 10.96
N LEU A 223 -25.17 -0.39 11.14
CA LEU A 223 -26.23 -1.10 10.43
C LEU A 223 -26.08 -0.91 8.92
N THR A 224 -26.45 -1.95 8.17
CA THR A 224 -26.39 -1.91 6.70
C THR A 224 -27.36 -0.85 6.18
N LYS A 225 -26.84 0.08 5.38
CA LYS A 225 -27.67 1.09 4.69
C LYS A 225 -28.40 0.45 3.50
N ASN A 226 -29.49 1.07 3.05
CA ASN A 226 -30.28 0.62 1.90
C ASN A 226 -30.84 -0.81 2.05
N ARG A 227 -31.18 -1.20 3.28
CA ARG A 227 -31.80 -2.48 3.59
C ARG A 227 -33.02 -2.24 4.49
N ILE A 228 -34.19 -2.70 4.04
CA ILE A 228 -35.41 -2.66 4.85
C ILE A 228 -35.22 -3.62 6.03
N ILE A 229 -35.38 -3.11 7.24
CA ILE A 229 -35.39 -3.90 8.47
C ILE A 229 -36.85 -4.00 8.92
N VAL A 230 -37.33 -5.22 9.14
CA VAL A 230 -38.67 -5.47 9.66
C VAL A 230 -38.55 -5.96 11.09
N GLU A 231 -39.10 -5.20 12.03
CA GLU A 231 -39.10 -5.50 13.46
C GLU A 231 -40.55 -5.62 13.97
N THR A 232 -40.75 -6.36 15.04
CA THR A 232 -42.05 -6.46 15.71
C THR A 232 -42.07 -5.52 16.90
N ASP A 233 -43.07 -4.64 16.97
CA ASP A 233 -43.32 -3.81 18.16
C ASP A 233 -43.84 -4.68 19.32
N LYS A 234 -43.86 -4.12 20.53
CA LYS A 234 -44.37 -4.75 21.76
C LYS A 234 -45.84 -5.20 21.66
N ALA A 235 -46.59 -4.69 20.69
CA ALA A 235 -47.96 -5.10 20.38
C ALA A 235 -48.06 -6.22 19.32
N ASP A 236 -46.96 -6.92 19.02
CA ASP A 236 -46.83 -7.92 17.95
C ASP A 236 -47.21 -7.40 16.55
N GLN A 237 -47.09 -6.10 16.33
CA GLN A 237 -47.30 -5.46 15.03
C GLN A 237 -45.97 -5.30 14.29
N ALA A 238 -45.94 -5.69 13.02
CA ALA A 238 -44.76 -5.52 12.19
C ALA A 238 -44.57 -4.04 11.81
N MET A 239 -43.39 -3.51 12.12
CA MET A 239 -42.90 -2.21 11.68
C MET A 239 -41.72 -2.41 10.72
N ALA A 240 -41.60 -1.55 9.72
CA ALA A 240 -40.49 -1.58 8.77
C ALA A 240 -39.79 -0.22 8.71
N SER A 241 -38.46 -0.22 8.71
CA SER A 241 -37.60 0.97 8.61
C SER A 241 -36.53 0.81 7.54
#